data_AF-A0AAU1JLM5-F1
#
_entry.id   AF-A0AAU1JLM5-F1
#
_cell.length_a   1.000
_cell.length_b   1.000
_cell.length_c   1.000
_cell.angle_alpha   90.00
_cell.angle_beta   90.00
_cell.angle_gamma   90.00
#
_symmetry.space_group_name_H-M   'P 1'
#
loop_
_entity.id
_entity.type
_entity.pdbx_description
1 polymer ?
#
loop_
_entity_poly.entity_id
_entity_poly.type
_entity_poly.pdbx_seq_one_letter_code
_entity_poly.pdbx_strand_id
1 'polypeptide(L)'
;MSPRRFDIVVRPRFLSFLLTAALAFVALVPIASPASAATQVCVLACDTLDPSQARQETFPVPDRTLNGRVVRLHVSDADDMAWASIDGGTTGDAVWLDRSWDGGATWDGLLGKASIPSTWTGTRTLMYNITDPRNHKRGLVRACGDAAGVGCTNWVYPTVCDTVCDGTSAAQAAGDDQPIPSTTLYGRTIRLHVDQKNSMAWGSIDTGGAGDEIWLDRSWDGGSSWPDGSSLGRTSTPSGATTTRTAMYATRDPRGLLYGGAVRACGREASHNEGSCTAWYRPAPTRPRAAADALMTSYDPYNGWWPSSWWNSAATLTSVIDFAKTTGTHDYDWIIARTFDRNKGVFPAGTRSSDAIEGDFISRAIDDSGWWAIAWIDAYDYTHDARYLNEAVTIATYVQQYWDTGTCGGGVWWDRERTYKNAVTNGQYLWLTTALHQRIAGDTVWLQRAKTSAAWYKASGMINSSGLVNDGLSSSCANNGSTVWSYNQGLAIGAFTELWRTTGDSSLLTTARTLADAAISSPTLTSGGVLTESCDVGSASCDDNQKQFKGIFMRNFADLAKATGSSTYRAYIQKQADTLWASDRSTLNALGERWAGTSPNQTDWRTQASALGALTAAAG
;
A
#
# COMPACT_ATOMS: atom_id res chain seq x y z
N MET A 1 4.62 21.71 76.21
CA MET A 1 4.21 23.13 76.23
C MET A 1 2.79 23.22 75.71
N SER A 2 1.98 24.02 76.42
CA SER A 2 0.52 24.09 76.33
C SER A 2 -0.03 24.43 74.94
N PRO A 3 -1.24 23.96 74.60
CA PRO A 3 -1.96 24.20 73.35
C PRO A 3 -2.89 25.42 73.46
N ARG A 4 -3.30 26.06 72.35
CA ARG A 4 -4.57 26.81 72.29
C ARG A 4 -5.19 26.79 70.89
N ARG A 5 -6.38 26.16 70.82
CA ARG A 5 -7.49 26.50 69.93
C ARG A 5 -7.98 27.93 70.23
N PHE A 6 -8.64 28.59 69.28
CA PHE A 6 -10.02 29.04 69.44
C PHE A 6 -10.60 29.56 68.12
N ASP A 7 -11.79 29.04 67.81
CA ASP A 7 -12.75 29.48 66.80
C ASP A 7 -13.38 30.85 67.14
N ILE A 8 -14.04 31.46 66.13
CA ILE A 8 -15.44 31.95 66.13
C ILE A 8 -15.63 33.21 65.25
N VAL A 9 -16.27 32.97 64.09
CA VAL A 9 -17.46 33.60 63.49
C VAL A 9 -17.88 35.01 63.94
N VAL A 10 -18.23 35.90 62.97
CA VAL A 10 -19.55 36.58 62.80
C VAL A 10 -19.50 37.63 61.66
N ARG A 11 -20.35 37.44 60.64
CA ARG A 11 -20.85 38.39 59.59
C ARG A 11 -21.71 39.51 60.25
N PRO A 12 -22.08 40.69 59.65
CA PRO A 12 -22.67 40.77 58.29
C PRO A 12 -22.71 42.16 57.55
N ARG A 13 -23.36 42.11 56.37
CA ARG A 13 -24.15 43.14 55.64
C ARG A 13 -23.54 43.94 54.47
N PHE A 14 -23.96 43.50 53.28
CA PHE A 14 -24.62 44.26 52.20
C PHE A 14 -24.13 45.68 51.86
N LEU A 15 -23.62 45.88 50.64
CA LEU A 15 -24.34 46.65 49.61
C LEU A 15 -23.72 46.43 48.22
N SER A 16 -24.59 46.19 47.24
CA SER A 16 -24.31 46.08 45.81
C SER A 16 -23.84 47.41 45.21
N PHE A 17 -22.95 47.37 44.21
CA PHE A 17 -23.05 48.25 43.04
C PHE A 17 -22.39 47.58 41.82
N LEU A 18 -23.16 47.50 40.74
CA LEU A 18 -22.79 46.99 39.43
C LEU A 18 -21.73 47.91 38.77
N LEU A 19 -20.71 47.30 38.16
CA LEU A 19 -20.04 47.89 37.01
C LEU A 19 -19.94 46.83 35.90
N THR A 20 -20.65 47.11 34.82
CA THR A 20 -20.59 46.43 33.53
C THR A 20 -19.21 46.60 32.90
N ALA A 21 -18.44 45.52 32.77
CA ALA A 21 -17.28 45.45 31.91
C ALA A 21 -17.66 44.69 30.64
N ALA A 22 -17.77 45.41 29.52
CA ALA A 22 -17.91 44.82 28.20
C ALA A 22 -16.57 44.16 27.82
N LEU A 23 -16.54 42.83 27.80
CA LEU A 23 -15.46 42.04 27.22
C LEU A 23 -15.52 42.14 25.70
N ALA A 24 -14.60 42.89 25.10
CA ALA A 24 -14.28 42.75 23.69
C ALA A 24 -13.53 41.42 23.51
N PHE A 25 -14.25 40.36 23.17
CA PHE A 25 -13.64 39.15 22.59
C PHE A 25 -13.15 39.50 21.19
N VAL A 26 -11.90 39.97 21.09
CA VAL A 26 -11.15 39.85 19.84
C VAL A 26 -10.85 38.37 19.69
N ALA A 27 -11.51 37.71 18.75
CA ALA A 27 -11.10 36.40 18.29
C ALA A 27 -9.65 36.52 17.79
N LEU A 28 -8.69 36.10 18.61
CA LEU A 28 -7.32 35.86 18.18
C LEU A 28 -7.38 34.72 17.16
N VAL A 29 -7.51 35.09 15.88
CA VAL A 29 -7.23 34.16 14.78
C VAL A 29 -5.75 33.80 14.94
N PRO A 30 -5.39 32.53 15.17
CA PRO A 30 -3.99 32.14 15.25
C PRO A 30 -3.31 32.58 13.95
N ILE A 31 -2.27 33.40 14.06
CA ILE A 31 -1.47 33.82 12.91
C ILE A 31 -0.74 32.58 12.43
N ALA A 32 -1.25 32.00 11.35
CA ALA A 32 -0.66 30.87 10.68
C ALA A 32 0.81 31.21 10.36
N SER A 33 1.73 30.32 10.71
CA SER A 33 3.17 30.59 10.73
C SER A 33 3.95 29.51 9.97
N PRO A 34 5.06 29.85 9.29
CA PRO A 34 5.92 28.85 8.65
C PRO A 34 6.53 27.92 9.72
N ALA A 35 6.54 26.61 9.46
CA ALA A 35 7.04 25.60 10.38
C ALA A 35 8.26 24.87 9.79
N SER A 36 9.37 24.86 10.54
CA SER A 36 10.61 24.08 10.33
C SER A 36 11.23 24.08 8.91
N ALA A 37 12.37 23.42 8.73
CA ALA A 37 12.96 23.22 7.40
C ALA A 37 12.19 22.10 6.67
N ALA A 38 11.77 22.37 5.44
CA ALA A 38 11.00 21.41 4.66
C ALA A 38 11.78 20.11 4.42
N THR A 39 11.11 18.97 4.64
CA THR A 39 11.66 17.66 4.27
C THR A 39 11.49 17.43 2.77
N GLN A 40 12.55 16.98 2.11
CA GLN A 40 12.52 16.68 0.68
C GLN A 40 11.58 15.51 0.39
N VAL A 41 10.70 15.67 -0.61
CA VAL A 41 9.84 14.61 -1.11
C VAL A 41 10.42 14.00 -2.39
N CYS A 42 10.49 12.67 -2.47
CA CYS A 42 11.19 11.94 -3.55
C CYS A 42 10.41 10.70 -4.03
N VAL A 43 9.21 10.94 -4.56
CA VAL A 43 8.30 9.89 -5.06
C VAL A 43 8.77 9.44 -6.46
N LEU A 44 8.10 9.81 -7.55
CA LEU A 44 8.56 9.50 -8.90
C LEU A 44 9.68 10.46 -9.32
N ALA A 45 9.50 11.74 -9.02
CA ALA A 45 10.54 12.77 -9.05
C ALA A 45 10.82 13.30 -7.64
N CYS A 46 12.03 13.82 -7.43
CA CYS A 46 12.34 14.57 -6.23
C CYS A 46 11.89 16.01 -6.35
N ASP A 47 11.49 16.61 -5.22
CA ASP A 47 11.47 18.05 -5.06
C ASP A 47 12.75 18.64 -5.63
N THR A 48 12.64 19.84 -6.21
CA THR A 48 13.68 20.52 -7.01
C THR A 48 13.84 20.06 -8.46
N LEU A 49 12.84 19.37 -9.03
CA LEU A 49 12.81 19.07 -10.47
C LEU A 49 12.72 20.37 -11.30
N ASP A 50 13.44 20.44 -12.42
CA ASP A 50 13.37 21.61 -13.32
C ASP A 50 12.00 21.68 -14.01
N PRO A 51 11.28 22.82 -13.97
CA PRO A 51 9.97 22.96 -14.63
C PRO A 51 9.97 22.75 -16.15
N SER A 52 11.13 22.77 -16.81
CA SER A 52 11.23 22.34 -18.22
C SER A 52 10.95 20.85 -18.46
N GLN A 53 10.95 20.03 -17.40
CA GLN A 53 10.60 18.61 -17.45
C GLN A 53 9.13 18.34 -17.13
N ALA A 54 8.34 19.37 -16.81
CA ALA A 54 6.92 19.20 -16.52
C ALA A 54 6.19 18.64 -17.74
N ARG A 55 5.40 17.57 -17.54
CA ARG A 55 4.57 16.96 -18.58
C ARG A 55 3.28 17.74 -18.85
N GLN A 56 2.91 18.63 -17.94
CA GLN A 56 1.71 19.45 -18.02
C GLN A 56 1.92 20.76 -17.25
N GLU A 57 1.21 21.81 -17.64
CA GLU A 57 1.16 23.06 -16.90
C GLU A 57 -0.29 23.57 -16.86
N THR A 58 -0.78 23.84 -15.66
CA THR A 58 -2.12 24.37 -15.40
C THR A 58 -2.06 25.49 -14.36
N PHE A 59 -3.11 26.30 -14.32
CA PHE A 59 -3.24 27.48 -13.43
C PHE A 59 -4.55 27.38 -12.62
N PRO A 60 -4.57 26.57 -11.55
CA PRO A 60 -5.83 26.21 -10.90
C PRO A 60 -6.40 27.32 -10.00
N VAL A 61 -5.66 28.40 -9.80
CA VAL A 61 -6.10 29.58 -9.04
C VAL A 61 -5.76 30.86 -9.80
N PRO A 62 -6.53 31.95 -9.64
CA PRO A 62 -6.20 33.24 -10.23
C PRO A 62 -4.83 33.76 -9.80
N ASP A 63 -4.17 34.48 -10.71
CA ASP A 63 -2.92 35.17 -10.44
C ASP A 63 -3.05 36.19 -9.31
N ARG A 64 -1.96 36.39 -8.56
CA ARG A 64 -1.86 37.45 -7.56
C ARG A 64 -1.06 38.62 -8.13
N THR A 65 -1.68 39.79 -8.23
CA THR A 65 -0.96 41.03 -8.57
C THR A 65 -0.38 41.68 -7.32
N LEU A 66 0.92 41.95 -7.30
CA LEU A 66 1.65 42.63 -6.22
C LEU A 66 2.40 43.83 -6.79
N ASN A 67 1.92 45.04 -6.52
CA ASN A 67 2.57 46.28 -6.98
C ASN A 67 2.89 46.28 -8.49
N GLY A 68 1.98 45.73 -9.31
CA GLY A 68 2.14 45.60 -10.76
C GLY A 68 2.91 44.38 -11.25
N ARG A 69 3.35 43.48 -10.35
CA ARG A 69 3.99 42.19 -10.66
C ARG A 69 2.96 41.09 -10.61
N VAL A 70 3.12 40.06 -11.43
CA VAL A 70 2.21 38.92 -11.48
C VAL A 70 2.88 37.73 -10.80
N VAL A 71 2.35 37.29 -9.65
CA VAL A 71 2.72 36.04 -9.01
C VAL A 71 1.74 34.95 -9.43
N ARG A 72 2.25 33.84 -9.95
CA ARG A 72 1.46 32.75 -10.51
C ARG A 72 1.84 31.41 -9.91
N LEU A 73 0.82 30.60 -9.62
CA LEU A 73 0.96 29.20 -9.25
C LEU A 73 0.79 28.33 -10.48
N HIS A 74 1.75 27.44 -10.69
CA HIS A 74 1.77 26.48 -11.78
C HIS A 74 1.65 25.08 -11.19
N VAL A 75 0.80 24.23 -11.79
CA VAL A 75 0.59 22.84 -11.35
C VAL A 75 0.69 21.90 -12.55
N SER A 76 1.51 20.86 -12.43
CA SER A 76 1.49 19.69 -13.31
C SER A 76 0.75 18.56 -12.61
N ASP A 77 -0.52 18.35 -12.97
CA ASP A 77 -1.29 17.22 -12.43
C ASP A 77 -0.69 15.89 -12.87
N ALA A 78 -0.16 15.82 -14.09
CA ALA A 78 0.53 14.64 -14.60
C ALA A 78 1.72 14.22 -13.73
N ASP A 79 2.46 15.18 -13.16
CA ASP A 79 3.63 14.93 -12.32
C ASP A 79 3.34 14.94 -10.81
N ASP A 80 2.15 15.38 -10.41
CA ASP A 80 1.80 15.72 -9.02
C ASP A 80 2.78 16.71 -8.38
N MET A 81 3.16 17.74 -9.14
CA MET A 81 4.11 18.76 -8.70
C MET A 81 3.65 20.19 -9.03
N ALA A 82 4.13 21.16 -8.26
CA ALA A 82 3.84 22.58 -8.46
C ALA A 82 5.10 23.44 -8.41
N TRP A 83 5.04 24.61 -9.04
CA TRP A 83 6.07 25.66 -8.93
C TRP A 83 5.42 27.04 -8.98
N ALA A 84 6.18 28.08 -8.65
CA ALA A 84 5.72 29.46 -8.65
C ALA A 84 6.54 30.32 -9.60
N SER A 85 5.93 31.32 -10.24
CA SER A 85 6.63 32.36 -11.00
C SER A 85 6.24 33.75 -10.52
N ILE A 86 7.15 34.70 -10.74
CA ILE A 86 6.87 36.14 -10.67
C ILE A 86 7.32 36.79 -11.97
N ASP A 87 6.44 37.57 -12.58
CA ASP A 87 6.63 38.20 -13.89
C ASP A 87 6.36 39.72 -13.82
N GLY A 88 6.99 40.47 -14.72
CA GLY A 88 6.90 41.95 -14.76
C GLY A 88 7.62 42.64 -13.59
N GLY A 89 8.56 41.94 -12.95
CA GLY A 89 9.29 42.42 -11.79
C GLY A 89 10.64 43.06 -12.11
N THR A 90 11.34 43.42 -11.04
CA THR A 90 12.66 44.05 -11.06
C THR A 90 13.64 43.29 -10.19
N THR A 91 14.94 43.58 -10.34
CA THR A 91 16.01 42.96 -9.55
C THR A 91 15.66 42.89 -8.06
N GLY A 92 15.73 41.70 -7.48
CA GLY A 92 15.47 41.46 -6.06
C GLY A 92 14.03 41.09 -5.71
N ASP A 93 13.05 41.34 -6.58
CA ASP A 93 11.70 40.78 -6.42
C ASP A 93 11.82 39.26 -6.35
N ALA A 94 11.09 38.62 -5.43
CA ALA A 94 11.26 37.21 -5.13
C ALA A 94 9.95 36.42 -5.25
N VAL A 95 10.06 35.13 -5.53
CA VAL A 95 8.95 34.17 -5.55
C VAL A 95 9.35 32.86 -4.87
N TRP A 96 8.40 32.20 -4.23
CA TRP A 96 8.55 30.87 -3.65
C TRP A 96 7.21 30.12 -3.65
N LEU A 97 7.26 28.83 -3.35
CA LEU A 97 6.09 28.02 -3.05
C LEU A 97 5.94 27.84 -1.54
N ASP A 98 4.70 27.92 -1.04
CA ASP A 98 4.34 27.40 0.28
C ASP A 98 3.60 26.06 0.10
N ARG A 99 3.90 25.05 0.91
CA ARG A 99 3.22 23.75 0.92
C ARG A 99 2.75 23.40 2.32
N SER A 100 1.44 23.23 2.50
CA SER A 100 0.84 22.84 3.77
C SER A 100 0.38 21.39 3.74
N TRP A 101 0.61 20.67 4.83
CA TRP A 101 0.12 19.31 5.04
C TRP A 101 -1.10 19.25 5.94
N ASP A 102 -1.58 20.41 6.43
CA ASP A 102 -2.60 20.49 7.47
C ASP A 102 -3.73 21.48 7.19
N GLY A 103 -4.11 21.60 5.91
CA GLY A 103 -5.20 22.48 5.50
C GLY A 103 -4.86 23.98 5.57
N GLY A 104 -3.57 24.32 5.61
CA GLY A 104 -3.06 25.69 5.63
C GLY A 104 -2.82 26.25 7.04
N ALA A 105 -2.96 25.45 8.09
CA ALA A 105 -2.70 25.89 9.47
C ALA A 105 -1.20 26.14 9.72
N THR A 106 -0.35 25.24 9.21
CA THR A 106 1.10 25.37 9.13
C THR A 106 1.60 25.00 7.73
N TRP A 107 2.82 25.41 7.37
CA TRP A 107 3.37 25.07 6.07
C TRP A 107 4.89 25.07 6.03
N ASP A 108 5.41 24.26 5.11
CA ASP A 108 6.75 24.33 4.56
C ASP A 108 6.82 25.61 3.69
N GLY A 109 7.51 26.65 4.16
CA GLY A 109 7.58 27.95 3.49
C GLY A 109 8.88 28.19 2.74
N LEU A 110 8.87 29.19 1.86
CA LEU A 110 10.05 29.61 1.07
C LEU A 110 10.64 28.50 0.18
N LEU A 111 9.83 27.52 -0.22
CA LEU A 111 10.30 26.43 -1.07
C LEU A 111 10.78 26.98 -2.40
N GLY A 112 12.05 26.73 -2.69
CA GLY A 112 12.68 27.11 -3.96
C GLY A 112 12.77 28.61 -4.19
N LYS A 113 12.79 29.41 -3.10
CA LYS A 113 12.82 30.87 -3.20
C LYS A 113 13.84 31.33 -4.24
N ALA A 114 13.35 32.03 -5.25
CA ALA A 114 14.13 32.58 -6.34
C ALA A 114 13.92 34.10 -6.41
N SER A 115 14.98 34.85 -6.70
CA SER A 115 14.93 36.30 -6.90
C SER A 115 15.24 36.64 -8.35
N ILE A 116 14.59 37.69 -8.87
CA ILE A 116 14.85 38.20 -10.22
C ILE A 116 16.29 38.76 -10.26
N PRO A 117 17.16 38.26 -11.15
CA PRO A 117 18.49 38.82 -11.36
C PRO A 117 18.43 40.11 -12.19
N SER A 118 19.52 40.88 -12.23
CA SER A 118 19.55 42.22 -12.83
C SER A 118 19.27 42.30 -14.33
N THR A 119 19.30 41.18 -15.04
CA THR A 119 19.11 41.11 -16.48
C THR A 119 17.71 40.64 -16.88
N TRP A 120 16.87 40.21 -15.93
CA TRP A 120 15.58 39.56 -16.21
C TRP A 120 14.42 40.39 -15.65
N THR A 121 13.21 40.14 -16.17
CA THR A 121 11.96 40.75 -15.71
C THR A 121 11.01 39.75 -15.04
N GLY A 122 11.49 38.52 -14.82
CA GLY A 122 10.74 37.45 -14.17
C GLY A 122 11.66 36.33 -13.73
N THR A 123 11.17 35.48 -12.84
CA THR A 123 11.85 34.27 -12.38
C THR A 123 10.84 33.23 -11.91
N ARG A 124 11.30 32.00 -11.67
CA ARG A 124 10.48 30.90 -11.18
C ARG A 124 11.24 30.02 -10.19
N THR A 125 10.49 29.31 -9.35
CA THR A 125 11.03 28.24 -8.51
C THR A 125 11.29 26.97 -9.32
N LEU A 126 11.94 25.98 -8.70
CA LEU A 126 11.87 24.59 -9.15
C LEU A 126 10.51 23.96 -8.79
N MET A 127 10.25 22.74 -9.25
CA MET A 127 9.03 21.98 -8.96
C MET A 127 9.13 21.25 -7.61
N TYR A 128 8.02 21.20 -6.88
CA TYR A 128 7.88 20.51 -5.59
C TYR A 128 6.66 19.59 -5.62
N ASN A 129 6.79 18.39 -5.07
CA ASN A 129 5.70 17.42 -4.96
C ASN A 129 4.55 17.97 -4.11
N ILE A 130 3.33 17.67 -4.55
CA ILE A 130 2.09 18.05 -3.88
C ILE A 130 1.68 16.97 -2.88
N THR A 131 1.84 15.68 -3.21
CA THR A 131 1.63 14.58 -2.25
C THR A 131 2.93 13.96 -1.76
N ASP A 132 2.85 13.34 -0.58
CA ASP A 132 3.90 12.50 -0.01
C ASP A 132 3.29 11.14 0.39
N PRO A 133 3.13 10.21 -0.56
CA PRO A 133 2.57 8.88 -0.31
C PRO A 133 3.39 8.05 0.68
N ARG A 134 4.69 8.33 0.88
CA ARG A 134 5.51 7.63 1.88
C ARG A 134 5.04 7.92 3.30
N ASN A 135 4.65 9.16 3.56
CA ASN A 135 4.16 9.59 4.87
C ASN A 135 2.63 9.76 4.89
N HIS A 136 1.94 9.28 3.86
CA HIS A 136 0.48 9.37 3.72
C HIS A 136 -0.05 10.81 3.82
N LYS A 137 0.66 11.77 3.23
CA LYS A 137 0.26 13.18 3.25
C LYS A 137 -0.17 13.66 1.88
N ARG A 138 -1.13 14.57 1.90
CA ARG A 138 -1.61 15.29 0.72
C ARG A 138 -1.54 16.79 0.99
N GLY A 139 -0.86 17.51 0.11
CA GLY A 139 -0.53 18.91 0.32
C GLY A 139 -1.54 19.87 -0.28
N LEU A 140 -1.66 21.04 0.34
CA LEU A 140 -2.14 22.27 -0.29
C LEU A 140 -0.92 23.08 -0.71
N VAL A 141 -0.99 23.74 -1.86
CA VAL A 141 0.10 24.58 -2.35
C VAL A 141 -0.39 25.97 -2.71
N ARG A 142 0.49 26.98 -2.60
CA ARG A 142 0.26 28.33 -3.13
C ARG A 142 1.58 28.96 -3.57
N ALA A 143 1.48 29.87 -4.54
CA ALA A 143 2.60 30.71 -4.92
C ALA A 143 2.59 31.99 -4.09
N CYS A 144 3.75 32.38 -3.60
CA CYS A 144 3.94 33.63 -2.86
C CYS A 144 5.09 34.41 -3.48
N GLY A 145 4.99 35.73 -3.47
CA GLY A 145 6.07 36.61 -3.88
C GLY A 145 6.24 37.79 -2.97
N ASP A 146 7.43 38.39 -3.02
CA ASP A 146 7.77 39.63 -2.34
C ASP A 146 8.25 40.64 -3.39
N ALA A 147 7.47 41.70 -3.58
CA ALA A 147 7.77 42.81 -4.48
C ALA A 147 7.40 44.12 -3.77
N ALA A 148 8.17 44.48 -2.74
CA ALA A 148 7.87 45.52 -1.76
C ALA A 148 6.63 45.19 -0.90
N GLY A 149 6.54 43.93 -0.49
CA GLY A 149 5.42 43.38 0.29
C GLY A 149 5.12 41.96 -0.13
N VAL A 150 4.85 41.10 0.85
CA VAL A 150 4.52 39.71 0.61
C VAL A 150 3.05 39.57 0.24
N GLY A 151 2.78 38.80 -0.81
CA GLY A 151 1.44 38.30 -1.06
C GLY A 151 1.44 37.00 -1.84
N CYS A 152 0.33 36.27 -1.73
CA CYS A 152 0.21 34.93 -2.25
C CYS A 152 -1.05 34.76 -3.08
N THR A 153 -1.04 33.77 -3.97
CA THR A 153 -2.25 33.20 -4.54
C THR A 153 -3.08 32.54 -3.43
N ASN A 154 -4.34 32.22 -3.73
CA ASN A 154 -5.11 31.33 -2.87
C ASN A 154 -4.39 29.97 -2.75
N TRP A 155 -4.59 29.29 -1.62
CA TRP A 155 -4.27 27.88 -1.51
C TRP A 155 -5.11 27.10 -2.53
N VAL A 156 -4.46 26.19 -3.25
CA VAL A 156 -5.16 25.19 -4.06
C VAL A 156 -5.11 23.85 -3.35
N TYR A 157 -6.27 23.22 -3.28
CA TYR A 157 -6.44 21.81 -3.02
C TYR A 157 -6.84 21.17 -4.34
N PRO A 158 -5.96 20.42 -5.02
CA PRO A 158 -6.37 19.72 -6.23
C PRO A 158 -7.56 18.82 -5.91
N THR A 159 -8.62 18.84 -6.71
CA THR A 159 -9.76 17.94 -6.54
C THR A 159 -9.28 16.49 -6.63
N VAL A 160 -9.64 15.62 -5.68
CA VAL A 160 -9.34 14.18 -5.84
C VAL A 160 -10.32 13.60 -6.84
N CYS A 161 -9.79 12.97 -7.87
CA CYS A 161 -10.55 12.30 -8.92
C CYS A 161 -9.98 10.90 -9.15
N ASP A 162 -10.87 9.92 -9.10
CA ASP A 162 -10.63 8.57 -9.60
C ASP A 162 -11.67 8.30 -10.70
N THR A 163 -12.56 7.32 -10.53
CA THR A 163 -13.70 7.11 -11.45
C THR A 163 -14.67 8.29 -11.39
N VAL A 164 -14.81 8.89 -10.21
CA VAL A 164 -15.64 10.06 -9.93
C VAL A 164 -14.83 11.02 -9.07
N CYS A 165 -15.10 12.33 -9.18
CA CYS A 165 -14.39 13.37 -8.44
C CYS A 165 -15.08 13.74 -7.13
N ASP A 166 -14.27 14.22 -6.18
CA ASP A 166 -14.74 14.92 -4.98
C ASP A 166 -15.80 15.97 -5.33
N GLY A 167 -16.85 16.06 -4.51
CA GLY A 167 -17.96 17.01 -4.69
C GLY A 167 -19.07 16.53 -5.62
N THR A 168 -18.96 15.34 -6.21
CA THR A 168 -20.03 14.76 -7.03
C THR A 168 -21.28 14.50 -6.21
N SER A 169 -22.46 14.78 -6.77
CA SER A 169 -23.74 14.57 -6.07
C SER A 169 -23.94 13.10 -5.69
N ALA A 170 -24.30 12.82 -4.43
CA ALA A 170 -24.64 11.48 -3.95
C ALA A 170 -25.83 10.83 -4.70
N ALA A 171 -26.63 11.60 -5.45
CA ALA A 171 -27.65 11.05 -6.33
C ALA A 171 -27.07 10.28 -7.54
N GLN A 172 -25.77 10.44 -7.83
CA GLN A 172 -25.07 9.77 -8.91
C GLN A 172 -24.29 8.53 -8.44
N ALA A 173 -24.42 8.14 -7.17
CA ALA A 173 -23.80 6.95 -6.62
C ALA A 173 -24.28 5.68 -7.37
N ALA A 174 -23.37 4.76 -7.64
CA ALA A 174 -23.69 3.45 -8.23
C ALA A 174 -24.21 2.44 -7.20
N GLY A 175 -24.03 2.72 -5.90
CA GLY A 175 -24.52 1.93 -4.78
C GLY A 175 -24.58 2.77 -3.51
N ASP A 176 -25.34 2.30 -2.52
CA ASP A 176 -25.54 2.95 -1.22
C ASP A 176 -25.38 1.92 -0.09
N ASP A 177 -24.14 1.47 0.12
CA ASP A 177 -23.80 0.54 1.18
C ASP A 177 -23.57 1.29 2.50
N GLN A 178 -23.99 0.69 3.61
CA GLN A 178 -23.74 1.17 4.98
C GLN A 178 -22.92 0.12 5.74
N PRO A 179 -21.61 0.02 5.47
CA PRO A 179 -20.79 -1.12 5.89
C PRO A 179 -20.38 -1.07 7.37
N ILE A 180 -20.68 0.02 8.06
CA ILE A 180 -20.39 0.22 9.48
C ILE A 180 -21.64 0.72 10.21
N PRO A 181 -21.79 0.44 11.52
CA PRO A 181 -22.89 0.96 12.31
C PRO A 181 -22.93 2.50 12.29
N SER A 182 -24.14 3.05 12.21
CA SER A 182 -24.38 4.48 12.43
C SER A 182 -24.05 4.88 13.88
N THR A 183 -23.74 6.16 14.08
CA THR A 183 -23.66 6.73 15.44
C THR A 183 -24.88 7.59 15.74
N THR A 184 -25.26 7.68 17.01
CA THR A 184 -26.39 8.50 17.46
C THR A 184 -25.94 9.65 18.35
N LEU A 185 -26.51 10.82 18.14
CA LEU A 185 -26.20 12.03 18.89
C LEU A 185 -27.51 12.77 19.19
N TYR A 186 -27.95 12.84 20.45
CA TYR A 186 -29.21 13.48 20.85
C TYR A 186 -30.44 13.10 20.00
N GLY A 187 -30.55 11.83 19.61
CA GLY A 187 -31.63 11.32 18.75
C GLY A 187 -31.45 11.58 17.26
N ARG A 188 -30.35 12.22 16.84
CA ARG A 188 -29.89 12.29 15.45
C ARG A 188 -29.18 11.00 15.10
N THR A 189 -29.33 10.54 13.86
CA THR A 189 -28.58 9.38 13.36
C THR A 189 -27.61 9.82 12.28
N ILE A 190 -26.31 9.60 12.50
CA ILE A 190 -25.24 9.93 11.54
C ILE A 190 -24.81 8.64 10.86
N ARG A 191 -24.87 8.62 9.52
CA ARG A 191 -24.54 7.46 8.69
C ARG A 191 -23.41 7.76 7.73
N LEU A 192 -22.52 6.78 7.58
CA LEU A 192 -21.58 6.72 6.48
C LEU A 192 -22.20 5.85 5.38
N HIS A 193 -22.27 6.41 4.19
CA HIS A 193 -22.71 5.74 2.98
C HIS A 193 -21.53 5.57 2.04
N VAL A 194 -21.49 4.44 1.33
CA VAL A 194 -20.37 4.06 0.48
C VAL A 194 -20.87 3.56 -0.87
N ASP A 195 -20.33 4.15 -1.94
CA ASP A 195 -20.36 3.58 -3.27
C ASP A 195 -19.08 2.77 -3.46
N GLN A 196 -19.17 1.46 -3.21
CA GLN A 196 -18.02 0.56 -3.31
C GLN A 196 -17.44 0.54 -4.73
N LYS A 197 -18.31 0.57 -5.74
CA LYS A 197 -17.93 0.42 -7.15
C LYS A 197 -17.00 1.54 -7.60
N ASN A 198 -17.30 2.77 -7.17
CA ASN A 198 -16.53 3.96 -7.56
C ASN A 198 -15.55 4.42 -6.48
N SER A 199 -15.40 3.68 -5.37
CA SER A 199 -14.58 4.08 -4.21
C SER A 199 -14.92 5.49 -3.70
N MET A 200 -16.22 5.78 -3.58
CA MET A 200 -16.73 7.05 -3.10
C MET A 200 -17.49 6.87 -1.78
N ALA A 201 -17.58 7.93 -0.98
CA ALA A 201 -18.40 7.94 0.23
C ALA A 201 -19.09 9.29 0.45
N TRP A 202 -20.20 9.28 1.19
CA TRP A 202 -20.85 10.49 1.69
C TRP A 202 -21.42 10.27 3.09
N GLY A 203 -21.64 11.37 3.83
CA GLY A 203 -22.28 11.36 5.14
C GLY A 203 -23.73 11.79 5.03
N SER A 204 -24.60 11.24 5.89
CA SER A 204 -25.93 11.79 6.13
C SER A 204 -26.19 11.95 7.63
N ILE A 205 -27.04 12.93 7.95
CA ILE A 205 -27.65 13.07 9.27
C ILE A 205 -29.16 13.00 9.09
N ASP A 206 -29.78 12.04 9.78
CA ASP A 206 -31.22 11.85 9.81
C ASP A 206 -31.78 12.23 11.18
N THR A 207 -33.10 12.45 11.20
CA THR A 207 -33.83 13.00 12.34
C THR A 207 -33.24 14.32 12.86
N GLY A 208 -32.57 15.07 11.98
CA GLY A 208 -31.91 16.37 12.20
C GLY A 208 -32.85 17.50 12.62
N GLY A 209 -32.29 18.52 13.23
CA GLY A 209 -32.89 19.83 13.46
C GLY A 209 -32.21 20.92 12.64
N ALA A 210 -32.88 22.06 12.49
CA ALA A 210 -32.33 23.21 11.77
C ALA A 210 -30.98 23.62 12.37
N GLY A 211 -29.95 23.73 11.53
CA GLY A 211 -28.60 24.08 11.95
C GLY A 211 -27.68 22.90 12.21
N ASP A 212 -28.21 21.67 12.41
CA ASP A 212 -27.37 20.47 12.58
C ASP A 212 -26.50 20.25 11.34
N GLU A 213 -25.26 19.83 11.51
CA GLU A 213 -24.30 19.71 10.40
C GLU A 213 -23.87 18.26 10.17
N ILE A 214 -23.54 17.94 8.92
CA ILE A 214 -22.91 16.69 8.49
C ILE A 214 -21.70 16.99 7.62
N TRP A 215 -20.63 16.22 7.78
CA TRP A 215 -19.45 16.24 6.92
C TRP A 215 -18.78 14.84 6.85
N LEU A 216 -17.82 14.68 5.94
CA LEU A 216 -16.87 13.57 5.98
C LEU A 216 -15.50 14.03 6.50
N ASP A 217 -14.88 13.19 7.32
CA ASP A 217 -13.42 13.23 7.48
C ASP A 217 -12.80 12.18 6.55
N ARG A 218 -11.68 12.54 5.91
CA ARG A 218 -10.87 11.63 5.09
C ARG A 218 -9.45 11.56 5.64
N SER A 219 -8.92 10.35 5.72
CA SER A 219 -7.56 10.06 6.19
C SER A 219 -6.84 9.19 5.18
N TRP A 220 -5.55 9.44 4.95
CA TRP A 220 -4.71 8.59 4.11
C TRP A 220 -3.84 7.61 4.90
N ASP A 221 -3.82 7.72 6.22
CA ASP A 221 -2.98 6.95 7.16
C ASP A 221 -3.81 6.06 8.12
N GLY A 222 -4.96 5.59 7.65
CA GLY A 222 -5.81 4.67 8.40
C GLY A 222 -6.55 5.30 9.59
N GLY A 223 -6.77 6.61 9.55
CA GLY A 223 -7.48 7.36 10.58
C GLY A 223 -6.59 7.93 11.68
N SER A 224 -5.26 7.87 11.53
CA SER A 224 -4.30 8.41 12.49
C SER A 224 -4.26 9.95 12.43
N SER A 225 -4.39 10.51 11.23
CA SER A 225 -4.57 11.93 10.94
C SER A 225 -5.52 12.12 9.76
N TRP A 226 -6.17 13.29 9.66
CA TRP A 226 -7.10 13.62 8.56
C TRP A 226 -7.07 15.11 8.17
N PRO A 227 -5.89 15.72 8.03
CA PRO A 227 -5.80 17.16 7.97
C PRO A 227 -6.00 17.71 6.56
N ASP A 228 -6.06 16.84 5.54
CA ASP A 228 -6.28 17.18 4.13
C ASP A 228 -7.77 17.31 3.77
N GLY A 229 -8.68 17.11 4.73
CA GLY A 229 -10.12 17.09 4.49
C GLY A 229 -10.95 17.02 5.77
N SER A 230 -10.44 17.43 6.93
CA SER A 230 -11.28 17.55 8.12
C SER A 230 -12.45 18.49 7.80
N SER A 231 -13.70 17.97 7.82
CA SER A 231 -14.91 18.68 7.34
C SER A 231 -15.17 18.77 5.82
N LEU A 232 -14.84 17.74 5.03
CA LEU A 232 -15.26 17.64 3.62
C LEU A 232 -16.79 17.75 3.47
N GLY A 233 -17.22 18.70 2.65
CA GLY A 233 -18.64 18.84 2.28
C GLY A 233 -19.55 19.23 3.42
N ARG A 234 -19.01 19.88 4.47
CA ARG A 234 -19.80 20.30 5.63
C ARG A 234 -21.05 21.05 5.18
N THR A 235 -22.20 20.46 5.51
CA THR A 235 -23.52 20.93 5.08
C THR A 235 -24.42 21.03 6.31
N SER A 236 -25.10 22.16 6.46
CA SER A 236 -26.08 22.36 7.54
C SER A 236 -27.47 21.89 7.10
N THR A 237 -28.24 21.36 8.03
CA THR A 237 -29.63 20.93 7.86
C THR A 237 -30.49 22.18 7.70
N PRO A 238 -31.15 22.38 6.54
CA PRO A 238 -31.98 23.54 6.31
C PRO A 238 -33.15 23.62 7.29
N SER A 239 -33.66 24.84 7.52
CA SER A 239 -34.86 25.02 8.34
C SER A 239 -36.05 24.25 7.77
N GLY A 240 -36.75 23.50 8.62
CA GLY A 240 -37.87 22.63 8.23
C GLY A 240 -37.49 21.26 7.65
N ALA A 241 -36.20 20.99 7.41
CA ALA A 241 -35.72 19.67 7.02
C ALA A 241 -35.34 18.83 8.25
N THR A 242 -35.50 17.51 8.13
CA THR A 242 -35.10 16.52 9.15
C THR A 242 -33.96 15.62 8.68
N THR A 243 -33.46 15.83 7.47
CA THR A 243 -32.34 15.09 6.90
C THR A 243 -31.51 16.01 6.01
N THR A 244 -30.21 15.79 6.01
CA THR A 244 -29.29 16.39 5.03
C THR A 244 -28.11 15.44 4.80
N ARG A 245 -27.40 15.64 3.69
CA ARG A 245 -26.25 14.82 3.31
C ARG A 245 -25.18 15.64 2.62
N THR A 246 -23.96 15.16 2.68
CA THR A 246 -22.84 15.72 1.94
C THR A 246 -22.93 15.33 0.45
N ALA A 247 -22.10 15.96 -0.39
CA ALA A 247 -21.69 15.37 -1.65
C ALA A 247 -20.81 14.11 -1.40
N MET A 248 -20.44 13.42 -2.47
CA MET A 248 -19.52 12.29 -2.43
C MET A 248 -18.06 12.74 -2.50
N TYR A 249 -17.20 11.99 -1.82
CA TYR A 249 -15.76 12.19 -1.78
C TYR A 249 -15.03 10.88 -2.08
N ALA A 250 -14.00 10.97 -2.91
CA ALA A 250 -13.20 9.84 -3.33
C ALA A 250 -12.32 9.36 -2.17
N THR A 251 -12.11 8.05 -2.07
CA THR A 251 -11.24 7.44 -1.07
C THR A 251 -9.92 6.93 -1.65
N ARG A 252 -9.67 7.23 -2.93
CA ARG A 252 -8.45 6.93 -3.67
C ARG A 252 -8.02 8.17 -4.43
N ASP A 253 -6.73 8.49 -4.41
CA ASP A 253 -6.11 9.53 -5.23
C ASP A 253 -4.99 8.89 -6.08
N PRO A 254 -5.32 8.27 -7.23
CA PRO A 254 -4.33 7.66 -8.11
C PRO A 254 -3.26 8.65 -8.59
N ARG A 255 -3.62 9.93 -8.79
CA ARG A 255 -2.69 10.98 -9.20
C ARG A 255 -1.60 11.20 -8.13
N GLY A 256 -2.01 11.29 -6.87
CA GLY A 256 -1.10 11.40 -5.72
C GLY A 256 -0.49 10.08 -5.25
N LEU A 257 -0.78 8.96 -5.92
CA LEU A 257 -0.40 7.59 -5.55
C LEU A 257 -0.87 7.19 -4.13
N LEU A 258 -2.00 7.73 -3.68
CA LEU A 258 -2.62 7.47 -2.38
C LEU A 258 -3.85 6.57 -2.55
N TYR A 259 -3.65 5.25 -2.40
CA TYR A 259 -4.68 4.26 -2.69
C TYR A 259 -5.46 3.76 -1.45
N GLY A 260 -4.98 4.08 -0.25
CA GLY A 260 -5.49 3.54 1.02
C GLY A 260 -6.41 4.48 1.81
N GLY A 261 -7.11 5.42 1.18
CA GLY A 261 -7.93 6.41 1.90
C GLY A 261 -9.04 5.77 2.75
N ALA A 262 -9.14 6.20 4.00
CA ALA A 262 -10.20 5.87 4.94
C ALA A 262 -11.11 7.09 5.13
N VAL A 263 -12.39 6.84 5.37
CA VAL A 263 -13.41 7.88 5.60
C VAL A 263 -14.28 7.55 6.80
N ARG A 264 -14.83 8.60 7.42
CA ARG A 264 -15.90 8.49 8.42
C ARG A 264 -16.87 9.65 8.29
N ALA A 265 -18.13 9.40 8.62
CA ALA A 265 -19.14 10.45 8.68
C ALA A 265 -19.16 11.06 10.07
N CYS A 266 -19.17 12.39 10.14
CA CYS A 266 -19.21 13.13 11.39
C CYS A 266 -20.32 14.17 11.30
N GLY A 267 -21.08 14.31 12.39
CA GLY A 267 -22.13 15.31 12.49
C GLY A 267 -22.06 16.09 13.78
N ARG A 268 -22.61 17.30 13.76
CA ARG A 268 -22.74 18.19 14.91
C ARG A 268 -24.21 18.52 15.14
N GLU A 269 -24.68 18.36 16.37
CA GLU A 269 -26.00 18.83 16.78
C GLU A 269 -25.90 20.29 17.24
N ALA A 270 -26.78 21.14 16.73
CA ALA A 270 -26.63 22.58 16.85
C ALA A 270 -26.99 23.13 18.23
N SER A 271 -27.98 22.54 18.92
CA SER A 271 -28.49 23.09 20.18
C SER A 271 -27.51 22.93 21.35
N HIS A 272 -26.76 21.82 21.36
CA HIS A 272 -25.78 21.49 22.40
C HIS A 272 -24.33 21.71 21.92
N ASN A 273 -24.12 21.94 20.61
CA ASN A 273 -22.81 22.11 19.99
C ASN A 273 -21.86 20.92 20.23
N GLU A 274 -22.42 19.70 20.27
CA GLU A 274 -21.64 18.46 20.38
C GLU A 274 -21.57 17.74 19.03
N GLY A 275 -20.54 16.93 18.84
CA GLY A 275 -20.34 16.16 17.61
C GLY A 275 -20.07 14.69 17.87
N SER A 276 -20.39 13.86 16.90
CA SER A 276 -20.13 12.42 16.92
C SER A 276 -19.76 11.94 15.53
N CYS A 277 -18.95 10.88 15.46
CA CYS A 277 -18.48 10.30 14.21
C CYS A 277 -18.68 8.79 14.18
N THR A 278 -18.88 8.24 12.98
CA THR A 278 -18.81 6.80 12.75
C THR A 278 -17.37 6.29 12.89
N ALA A 279 -17.20 4.96 12.93
CA ALA A 279 -15.89 4.35 12.76
C ALA A 279 -15.29 4.69 11.37
N TRP A 280 -13.97 4.55 11.24
CA TRP A 280 -13.29 4.64 9.94
C TRP A 280 -13.56 3.40 9.08
N TYR A 281 -13.75 3.64 7.78
CA TYR A 281 -13.98 2.60 6.78
C TYR A 281 -13.24 2.91 5.48
N ARG A 282 -12.78 1.87 4.78
CA ARG A 282 -12.16 1.96 3.45
C ARG A 282 -13.04 1.30 2.37
N PRO A 283 -13.69 2.09 1.51
CA PRO A 283 -14.40 1.59 0.33
C PRO A 283 -13.50 0.85 -0.65
N ALA A 284 -14.00 -0.23 -1.23
CA ALA A 284 -13.32 -0.95 -2.30
C ALA A 284 -14.31 -1.74 -3.20
N PRO A 285 -14.14 -1.73 -4.53
CA PRO A 285 -15.08 -2.33 -5.47
C PRO A 285 -15.09 -3.86 -5.44
N THR A 286 -13.96 -4.48 -5.07
CA THR A 286 -13.81 -5.93 -5.02
C THR A 286 -12.92 -6.34 -3.86
N ARG A 287 -13.00 -7.61 -3.45
CA ARG A 287 -12.15 -8.14 -2.37
C ARG A 287 -10.65 -8.05 -2.68
N PRO A 288 -10.17 -8.44 -3.89
CA PRO A 288 -8.76 -8.28 -4.23
C PRO A 288 -8.33 -6.81 -4.27
N ARG A 289 -9.19 -5.90 -4.77
CA ARG A 289 -8.88 -4.46 -4.78
C ARG A 289 -8.71 -3.92 -3.37
N ALA A 290 -9.61 -4.29 -2.45
CA ALA A 290 -9.53 -3.91 -1.05
C ALA A 290 -8.20 -4.33 -0.41
N ALA A 291 -7.75 -5.56 -0.72
CA ALA A 291 -6.50 -6.08 -0.20
C ALA A 291 -5.28 -5.37 -0.79
N ALA A 292 -5.30 -5.07 -2.09
CA ALA A 292 -4.22 -4.38 -2.77
C ALA A 292 -4.10 -2.90 -2.36
N ASP A 293 -5.22 -2.18 -2.22
CA ASP A 293 -5.24 -0.80 -1.73
C ASP A 293 -4.62 -0.69 -0.32
N ALA A 294 -4.97 -1.63 0.56
CA ALA A 294 -4.41 -1.71 1.90
C ALA A 294 -2.91 -2.04 1.90
N LEU A 295 -2.48 -2.94 1.01
CA LEU A 295 -1.06 -3.30 0.85
C LEU A 295 -0.22 -2.12 0.37
N MET A 296 -0.75 -1.31 -0.54
CA MET A 296 -0.05 -0.16 -1.09
C MET A 296 0.20 0.95 -0.07
N THR A 297 -0.54 0.99 1.04
CA THR A 297 -0.22 1.86 2.18
C THR A 297 1.16 1.53 2.78
N SER A 298 1.70 0.32 2.61
CA SER A 298 3.01 -0.05 3.18
C SER A 298 4.17 0.04 2.18
N TYR A 299 3.91 0.42 0.93
CA TYR A 299 4.97 0.58 -0.07
C TYR A 299 5.75 1.87 0.21
N ASP A 300 7.08 1.79 0.31
CA ASP A 300 7.96 2.95 0.42
C ASP A 300 8.34 3.41 -1.01
N PRO A 301 7.76 4.49 -1.53
CA PRO A 301 8.04 4.95 -2.88
C PRO A 301 9.46 5.55 -3.01
N TYR A 302 10.09 6.02 -1.93
CA TYR A 302 11.42 6.64 -2.03
C TYR A 302 12.43 5.56 -2.35
N ASN A 303 12.33 4.47 -1.60
CA ASN A 303 13.22 3.32 -1.67
C ASN A 303 12.74 2.25 -2.65
N GLY A 304 11.49 2.33 -3.12
CA GLY A 304 10.88 1.45 -4.11
C GLY A 304 10.70 0.01 -3.61
N TRP A 305 10.21 -0.21 -2.39
CA TRP A 305 10.06 -1.56 -1.83
C TRP A 305 9.10 -1.57 -0.63
N TRP A 306 8.80 -2.76 -0.09
CA TRP A 306 8.16 -2.88 1.22
C TRP A 306 9.24 -3.04 2.29
N PRO A 307 9.45 -2.04 3.17
CA PRO A 307 10.58 -2.05 4.08
C PRO A 307 10.60 -3.24 5.04
N SER A 308 11.80 -3.54 5.55
CA SER A 308 12.14 -4.55 6.55
C SER A 308 12.21 -6.01 6.09
N SER A 309 11.95 -6.33 4.81
CA SER A 309 12.36 -7.63 4.26
C SER A 309 12.51 -7.63 2.74
N TRP A 310 13.67 -8.11 2.29
CA TRP A 310 14.13 -8.08 0.91
C TRP A 310 13.38 -9.04 0.01
N TRP A 311 13.48 -10.35 0.25
CA TRP A 311 12.82 -11.35 -0.60
C TRP A 311 11.29 -11.31 -0.47
N ASN A 312 10.78 -10.97 0.71
CA ASN A 312 9.36 -10.75 0.92
C ASN A 312 8.82 -9.58 0.09
N SER A 313 9.64 -8.56 -0.20
CA SER A 313 9.27 -7.49 -1.15
C SER A 313 9.11 -8.04 -2.57
N ALA A 314 9.97 -8.97 -2.99
CA ALA A 314 9.86 -9.61 -4.30
C ALA A 314 8.58 -10.44 -4.43
N ALA A 315 8.28 -11.29 -3.43
CA ALA A 315 7.05 -12.08 -3.39
C ALA A 315 5.80 -11.18 -3.32
N THR A 316 5.89 -10.03 -2.64
CA THR A 316 4.80 -9.03 -2.60
C THR A 316 4.60 -8.35 -3.95
N LEU A 317 5.68 -7.98 -4.64
CA LEU A 317 5.61 -7.44 -6.00
C LEU A 317 4.95 -8.44 -6.95
N THR A 318 5.30 -9.72 -6.84
CA THR A 318 4.65 -10.82 -7.56
C THR A 318 3.14 -10.86 -7.32
N SER A 319 2.68 -10.79 -6.06
CA SER A 319 1.24 -10.73 -5.74
C SER A 319 0.53 -9.52 -6.35
N VAL A 320 1.18 -8.35 -6.39
CA VAL A 320 0.61 -7.14 -7.02
C VAL A 320 0.53 -7.30 -8.54
N ILE A 321 1.55 -7.88 -9.18
CA ILE A 321 1.53 -8.17 -10.62
C ILE A 321 0.42 -9.16 -10.98
N ASP A 322 0.21 -10.21 -10.17
CA ASP A 322 -0.90 -11.14 -10.37
C ASP A 322 -2.26 -10.47 -10.26
N PHE A 323 -2.41 -9.60 -9.26
CA PHE A 323 -3.62 -8.80 -9.09
C PHE A 323 -3.88 -7.93 -10.31
N ALA A 324 -2.85 -7.24 -10.83
CA ALA A 324 -2.95 -6.41 -12.03
C ALA A 324 -3.34 -7.25 -13.26
N LYS A 325 -2.65 -8.37 -13.51
CA LYS A 325 -2.97 -9.32 -14.60
C LYS A 325 -4.40 -9.85 -14.53
N THR A 326 -4.85 -10.21 -13.33
CA THR A 326 -6.16 -10.85 -13.12
C THR A 326 -7.31 -9.87 -13.28
N THR A 327 -7.13 -8.64 -12.80
CA THR A 327 -8.19 -7.62 -12.81
C THR A 327 -8.14 -6.69 -14.03
N GLY A 328 -7.01 -6.64 -14.73
CA GLY A 328 -6.76 -5.71 -15.84
C GLY A 328 -6.57 -4.25 -15.41
N THR A 329 -6.34 -3.99 -14.12
CA THR A 329 -6.03 -2.64 -13.62
C THR A 329 -4.55 -2.30 -13.80
N HIS A 330 -4.26 -1.03 -14.07
CA HIS A 330 -2.91 -0.51 -14.29
C HIS A 330 -2.44 0.45 -13.19
N ASP A 331 -3.20 0.59 -12.10
CA ASP A 331 -2.97 1.61 -11.06
C ASP A 331 -1.62 1.47 -10.34
N TYR A 332 -1.03 0.27 -10.38
CA TYR A 332 0.20 -0.04 -9.65
C TYR A 332 1.40 -0.29 -10.55
N ASP A 333 1.27 -0.17 -11.87
CA ASP A 333 2.34 -0.52 -12.82
C ASP A 333 3.65 0.24 -12.54
N TRP A 334 3.53 1.48 -12.08
CA TRP A 334 4.66 2.34 -11.73
C TRP A 334 5.58 1.72 -10.68
N ILE A 335 5.07 0.88 -9.76
CA ILE A 335 5.89 0.28 -8.71
C ILE A 335 6.87 -0.74 -9.28
N ILE A 336 6.55 -1.37 -10.42
CA ILE A 336 7.41 -2.37 -11.04
C ILE A 336 8.71 -1.71 -11.50
N ALA A 337 8.58 -0.61 -12.25
CA ALA A 337 9.72 0.19 -12.68
C ALA A 337 10.44 0.82 -11.49
N ARG A 338 9.69 1.41 -10.56
CA ARG A 338 10.28 2.08 -9.39
C ARG A 338 11.09 1.11 -8.52
N THR A 339 10.56 -0.08 -8.28
CA THR A 339 11.24 -1.12 -7.50
C THR A 339 12.51 -1.55 -8.20
N PHE A 340 12.45 -1.79 -9.51
CA PHE A 340 13.63 -2.17 -10.28
C PHE A 340 14.73 -1.10 -10.22
N ASP A 341 14.39 0.13 -10.59
CA ASP A 341 15.36 1.22 -10.74
C ASP A 341 16.02 1.61 -9.41
N ARG A 342 15.29 1.47 -8.29
CA ARG A 342 15.81 1.80 -6.95
C ARG A 342 16.59 0.69 -6.28
N ASN A 343 16.45 -0.56 -6.73
CA ASN A 343 16.96 -1.71 -5.98
C ASN A 343 17.93 -2.60 -6.78
N LYS A 344 18.19 -2.32 -8.06
CA LYS A 344 19.23 -3.02 -8.86
C LYS A 344 20.67 -2.75 -8.37
N GLY A 345 20.88 -1.72 -7.56
CA GLY A 345 22.21 -1.32 -7.06
C GLY A 345 22.78 -2.19 -5.93
N VAL A 346 23.95 -1.79 -5.42
CA VAL A 346 24.64 -2.43 -4.29
C VAL A 346 24.18 -1.78 -2.98
N PHE A 347 23.86 -2.60 -1.97
CA PHE A 347 23.45 -2.13 -0.64
C PHE A 347 24.18 -2.89 0.47
N PRO A 348 24.73 -2.20 1.49
CA PRO A 348 25.29 -2.86 2.66
C PRO A 348 24.24 -3.66 3.44
N ALA A 349 24.72 -4.69 4.15
CA ALA A 349 23.95 -5.41 5.15
C ALA A 349 23.26 -4.45 6.13
N GLY A 350 22.03 -4.78 6.53
CA GLY A 350 21.17 -3.96 7.38
C GLY A 350 20.45 -2.81 6.68
N THR A 351 20.74 -2.53 5.40
CA THR A 351 20.06 -1.46 4.65
C THR A 351 18.78 -1.96 3.98
N ARG A 352 18.89 -3.06 3.23
CA ARG A 352 17.77 -3.68 2.49
C ARG A 352 17.47 -5.10 2.94
N SER A 353 18.50 -5.86 3.28
CA SER A 353 18.41 -7.18 3.86
C SER A 353 19.34 -7.28 5.07
N SER A 354 19.22 -8.35 5.86
CA SER A 354 20.23 -8.69 6.86
C SER A 354 21.59 -8.94 6.20
N ASP A 355 21.58 -9.53 5.00
CA ASP A 355 22.76 -9.69 4.16
C ASP A 355 22.97 -8.48 3.23
N ALA A 356 24.20 -8.33 2.72
CA ALA A 356 24.48 -7.35 1.67
C ALA A 356 23.80 -7.74 0.36
N ILE A 357 23.36 -6.72 -0.39
CA ILE A 357 22.90 -6.86 -1.77
C ILE A 357 24.02 -6.41 -2.69
N GLU A 358 24.45 -7.28 -3.60
CA GLU A 358 25.71 -7.14 -4.34
C GLU A 358 25.54 -6.50 -5.71
N GLY A 359 24.36 -5.94 -5.96
CA GLY A 359 23.90 -5.55 -7.29
C GLY A 359 23.08 -6.66 -7.94
N ASP A 360 22.28 -6.30 -8.94
CA ASP A 360 21.47 -7.24 -9.72
C ASP A 360 20.57 -8.12 -8.85
N PHE A 361 20.10 -7.57 -7.72
CA PHE A 361 19.28 -8.24 -6.71
C PHE A 361 19.90 -9.48 -6.04
N ILE A 362 21.21 -9.70 -6.23
CA ILE A 362 21.94 -10.84 -5.69
C ILE A 362 22.25 -10.63 -4.21
N SER A 363 22.03 -11.66 -3.39
CA SER A 363 22.35 -11.69 -1.95
C SER A 363 23.08 -12.98 -1.54
N ARG A 364 23.45 -13.11 -0.26
CA ARG A 364 24.10 -14.34 0.26
C ARG A 364 23.18 -15.55 0.25
N ALA A 365 21.90 -15.34 0.56
CA ALA A 365 20.88 -16.35 0.46
C ALA A 365 20.46 -16.51 -1.02
N ILE A 366 20.63 -17.71 -1.57
CA ILE A 366 20.42 -17.98 -3.00
C ILE A 366 18.93 -17.93 -3.33
N ASP A 367 18.07 -18.33 -2.40
CA ASP A 367 16.62 -18.26 -2.52
C ASP A 367 16.09 -16.82 -2.51
N ASP A 368 16.67 -15.92 -1.73
CA ASP A 368 16.36 -14.48 -1.76
C ASP A 368 16.54 -13.92 -3.17
N SER A 369 17.64 -14.29 -3.84
CA SER A 369 17.89 -13.91 -5.24
C SER A 369 16.85 -14.58 -6.16
N GLY A 370 16.56 -15.86 -5.94
CA GLY A 370 15.54 -16.62 -6.67
C GLY A 370 14.16 -15.95 -6.65
N TRP A 371 13.73 -15.38 -5.51
CA TRP A 371 12.46 -14.65 -5.41
C TRP A 371 12.41 -13.43 -6.33
N TRP A 372 13.51 -12.68 -6.44
CA TRP A 372 13.58 -11.54 -7.39
C TRP A 372 13.56 -11.99 -8.85
N ALA A 373 14.23 -13.10 -9.19
CA ALA A 373 14.15 -13.64 -10.54
C ALA A 373 12.71 -14.02 -10.92
N ILE A 374 11.93 -14.59 -9.99
CA ILE A 374 10.51 -14.88 -10.21
C ILE A 374 9.73 -13.59 -10.46
N ALA A 375 9.91 -12.58 -9.60
CA ALA A 375 9.24 -11.28 -9.75
C ALA A 375 9.58 -10.60 -11.09
N TRP A 376 10.81 -10.72 -11.58
CA TRP A 376 11.21 -10.14 -12.86
C TRP A 376 10.71 -10.92 -14.08
N ILE A 377 10.56 -12.24 -13.97
CA ILE A 377 9.84 -13.01 -14.97
C ILE A 377 8.38 -12.55 -15.04
N ASP A 378 7.72 -12.37 -13.90
CA ASP A 378 6.34 -11.89 -13.84
C ASP A 378 6.18 -10.48 -14.40
N ALA A 379 7.13 -9.60 -14.11
CA ALA A 379 7.18 -8.25 -14.64
C ALA A 379 7.39 -8.24 -16.17
N TYR A 380 8.26 -9.12 -16.70
CA TYR A 380 8.42 -9.28 -18.14
C TYR A 380 7.14 -9.77 -18.80
N ASP A 381 6.46 -10.77 -18.23
CA ASP A 381 5.22 -11.28 -18.78
C ASP A 381 4.10 -10.24 -18.79
N TYR A 382 4.13 -9.31 -17.83
CA TYR A 382 3.14 -8.26 -17.71
C TYR A 382 3.41 -7.05 -18.62
N THR A 383 4.66 -6.59 -18.64
CA THR A 383 5.04 -5.31 -19.28
C THR A 383 5.66 -5.51 -20.67
N HIS A 384 6.14 -6.71 -20.96
CA HIS A 384 6.97 -7.04 -22.11
C HIS A 384 8.29 -6.26 -22.21
N ASP A 385 8.73 -5.60 -21.14
CA ASP A 385 10.01 -4.91 -21.08
C ASP A 385 11.15 -5.91 -20.84
N ALA A 386 12.02 -6.05 -21.84
CA ALA A 386 13.13 -7.00 -21.85
C ALA A 386 14.13 -6.80 -20.69
N ARG A 387 14.19 -5.62 -20.05
CA ARG A 387 15.08 -5.40 -18.91
C ARG A 387 14.80 -6.37 -17.76
N TYR A 388 13.53 -6.73 -17.55
CA TYR A 388 13.15 -7.66 -16.49
C TYR A 388 13.53 -9.10 -16.82
N LEU A 389 13.33 -9.54 -18.06
CA LEU A 389 13.78 -10.88 -18.48
C LEU A 389 15.31 -11.01 -18.42
N ASN A 390 16.03 -9.98 -18.87
CA ASN A 390 17.49 -9.94 -18.79
C ASN A 390 17.98 -10.04 -17.34
N GLU A 391 17.31 -9.34 -16.42
CA GLU A 391 17.60 -9.42 -14.99
C GLU A 391 17.36 -10.82 -14.42
N ALA A 392 16.22 -11.43 -14.75
CA ALA A 392 15.93 -12.79 -14.33
C ALA A 392 16.97 -13.80 -14.84
N VAL A 393 17.47 -13.62 -16.07
CA VAL A 393 18.56 -14.45 -16.63
C VAL A 393 19.86 -14.25 -15.86
N THR A 394 20.22 -13.01 -15.52
CA THR A 394 21.41 -12.71 -14.69
C THR A 394 21.32 -13.43 -13.34
N ILE A 395 20.21 -13.28 -12.63
CA ILE A 395 20.01 -13.89 -11.32
C ILE A 395 19.98 -15.42 -11.42
N ALA A 396 19.25 -15.99 -12.38
CA ALA A 396 19.19 -17.45 -12.55
C ALA A 396 20.56 -18.04 -12.93
N THR A 397 21.38 -17.29 -13.67
CA THR A 397 22.76 -17.68 -13.99
C THR A 397 23.64 -17.67 -12.75
N TYR A 398 23.41 -16.74 -11.81
CA TYR A 398 24.03 -16.77 -10.48
C TYR A 398 23.58 -18.00 -9.67
N VAL A 399 22.26 -18.23 -9.54
CA VAL A 399 21.68 -19.39 -8.83
C VAL A 399 22.25 -20.71 -9.39
N GLN A 400 22.38 -20.83 -10.72
CA GLN A 400 22.96 -22.00 -11.38
C GLN A 400 24.37 -22.36 -10.89
N GLN A 401 25.19 -21.40 -10.45
CA GLN A 401 26.55 -21.66 -9.96
C GLN A 401 26.55 -22.49 -8.67
N TYR A 402 25.40 -22.59 -8.00
CA TYR A 402 25.20 -23.33 -6.76
C TYR A 402 24.52 -24.68 -6.97
N TRP A 403 24.16 -25.04 -8.21
CA TRP A 403 23.81 -26.42 -8.53
C TRP A 403 25.05 -27.32 -8.41
N ASP A 404 24.98 -28.35 -7.58
CA ASP A 404 26.12 -29.22 -7.27
C ASP A 404 25.75 -30.70 -7.37
N THR A 405 26.38 -31.42 -8.29
CA THR A 405 26.23 -32.87 -8.47
C THR A 405 27.15 -33.71 -7.58
N GLY A 406 28.19 -33.10 -6.99
CA GLY A 406 29.12 -33.79 -6.10
C GLY A 406 28.52 -34.15 -4.75
N THR A 407 27.52 -33.38 -4.31
CA THR A 407 26.79 -33.61 -3.05
C THR A 407 25.33 -33.97 -3.34
N CYS A 408 24.82 -35.04 -2.73
CA CYS A 408 23.42 -35.49 -2.88
C CYS A 408 22.95 -35.71 -4.33
N GLY A 409 23.89 -35.93 -5.27
CA GLY A 409 23.58 -36.23 -6.68
C GLY A 409 22.97 -35.06 -7.48
N GLY A 410 22.96 -33.85 -6.94
CA GLY A 410 22.34 -32.67 -7.56
C GLY A 410 21.78 -31.69 -6.54
N GLY A 411 21.08 -30.69 -7.02
CA GLY A 411 20.42 -29.68 -6.19
C GLY A 411 21.28 -28.43 -5.97
N VAL A 412 20.59 -27.31 -5.82
CA VAL A 412 21.13 -25.99 -5.51
C VAL A 412 21.32 -25.85 -4.00
N TRP A 413 22.46 -25.30 -3.61
CA TRP A 413 22.74 -24.87 -2.24
C TRP A 413 21.95 -23.62 -1.85
N TRP A 414 21.45 -23.59 -0.62
CA TRP A 414 20.67 -22.48 -0.06
C TRP A 414 21.47 -21.20 0.07
N ASP A 415 22.74 -21.29 0.47
CA ASP A 415 23.63 -20.15 0.67
C ASP A 415 24.98 -20.36 -0.01
N ARG A 416 25.76 -19.28 -0.08
CA ARG A 416 27.06 -19.26 -0.76
C ARG A 416 28.07 -20.22 -0.13
N GLU A 417 27.95 -20.40 1.17
CA GLU A 417 28.76 -21.26 2.03
C GLU A 417 28.42 -22.74 1.85
N ARG A 418 27.36 -23.05 1.09
CA ARG A 418 26.93 -24.44 0.77
C ARG A 418 26.59 -25.22 2.04
N THR A 419 25.81 -24.61 2.93
CA THR A 419 25.49 -25.21 4.23
C THR A 419 24.29 -26.15 4.19
N TYR A 420 23.36 -25.94 3.27
CA TYR A 420 22.07 -26.64 3.27
C TYR A 420 21.46 -26.76 1.86
N LYS A 421 20.85 -27.91 1.53
CA LYS A 421 20.02 -28.08 0.32
C LYS A 421 18.56 -28.17 0.75
N ASN A 422 17.83 -27.09 0.50
CA ASN A 422 16.44 -26.94 0.95
C ASN A 422 15.43 -26.97 -0.21
N ALA A 423 14.17 -27.17 0.15
CA ALA A 423 13.07 -27.31 -0.77
C ALA A 423 12.75 -26.00 -1.50
N VAL A 424 12.85 -24.85 -0.83
CA VAL A 424 12.56 -23.53 -1.42
C VAL A 424 13.53 -23.22 -2.57
N THR A 425 14.85 -23.25 -2.34
CA THR A 425 15.84 -22.89 -3.37
C THR A 425 15.74 -23.81 -4.58
N ASN A 426 15.51 -25.11 -4.34
CA ASN A 426 15.41 -26.09 -5.40
C ASN A 426 14.06 -26.05 -6.14
N GLY A 427 12.96 -25.73 -5.46
CA GLY A 427 11.65 -25.53 -6.06
C GLY A 427 11.64 -24.28 -6.95
N GLN A 428 12.22 -23.18 -6.46
CA GLN A 428 12.43 -21.96 -7.24
C GLN A 428 13.30 -22.23 -8.46
N TYR A 429 14.44 -22.90 -8.32
CA TYR A 429 15.33 -23.18 -9.44
C TYR A 429 14.65 -24.04 -10.53
N LEU A 430 13.88 -25.06 -10.13
CA LEU A 430 13.08 -25.83 -11.10
C LEU A 430 12.06 -24.94 -11.83
N TRP A 431 11.35 -24.09 -11.10
CA TRP A 431 10.38 -23.17 -11.67
C TRP A 431 11.06 -22.17 -12.63
N LEU A 432 12.14 -21.52 -12.19
CA LEU A 432 12.90 -20.51 -12.94
C LEU A 432 13.48 -21.07 -14.23
N THR A 433 14.14 -22.23 -14.17
CA THR A 433 14.73 -22.86 -15.37
C THR A 433 13.65 -23.21 -16.39
N THR A 434 12.47 -23.64 -15.94
CA THR A 434 11.32 -23.87 -16.83
C THR A 434 10.81 -22.56 -17.43
N ALA A 435 10.59 -21.55 -16.60
CA ALA A 435 10.03 -20.27 -17.01
C ALA A 435 10.95 -19.51 -17.98
N LEU A 436 12.27 -19.55 -17.77
CA LEU A 436 13.24 -18.95 -18.69
C LEU A 436 13.22 -19.63 -20.06
N HIS A 437 13.17 -20.96 -20.10
CA HIS A 437 13.05 -21.69 -21.37
C HIS A 437 11.81 -21.26 -22.16
N GLN A 438 10.65 -21.11 -21.49
CA GLN A 438 9.41 -20.69 -22.14
C GLN A 438 9.49 -19.28 -22.75
N ARG A 439 10.36 -18.41 -22.22
CA ARG A 439 10.45 -16.98 -22.61
C ARG A 439 11.62 -16.68 -23.53
N ILE A 440 12.61 -17.57 -23.61
CA ILE A 440 13.77 -17.43 -24.48
C ILE A 440 13.59 -18.32 -25.71
N ALA A 441 13.29 -17.69 -26.86
CA ALA A 441 13.04 -18.39 -28.10
C ALA A 441 14.22 -19.30 -28.49
N GLY A 442 13.93 -20.59 -28.73
CA GLY A 442 14.93 -21.58 -29.13
C GLY A 442 15.88 -22.03 -28.03
N ASP A 443 15.66 -21.64 -26.77
CA ASP A 443 16.49 -22.13 -25.67
C ASP A 443 16.35 -23.65 -25.52
N THR A 444 17.49 -24.32 -25.37
CA THR A 444 17.54 -25.74 -24.98
C THR A 444 18.30 -25.95 -23.68
N VAL A 445 19.04 -24.96 -23.21
CA VAL A 445 19.92 -25.07 -22.04
C VAL A 445 19.10 -25.01 -20.76
N TRP A 446 18.20 -24.03 -20.65
CA TRP A 446 17.31 -23.95 -19.49
C TRP A 446 16.31 -25.10 -19.44
N LEU A 447 15.82 -25.57 -20.60
CA LEU A 447 15.00 -26.78 -20.65
C LEU A 447 15.72 -28.01 -20.10
N GLN A 448 16.98 -28.23 -20.50
CA GLN A 448 17.75 -29.36 -20.00
C GLN A 448 17.98 -29.26 -18.49
N ARG A 449 18.27 -28.06 -18.00
CA ARG A 449 18.40 -27.78 -16.55
C ARG A 449 17.11 -28.05 -15.80
N ALA A 450 15.96 -27.63 -16.34
CA ALA A 450 14.65 -27.89 -15.77
C ALA A 450 14.35 -29.40 -15.66
N LYS A 451 14.60 -30.16 -16.73
CA LYS A 451 14.45 -31.62 -16.71
C LYS A 451 15.34 -32.30 -15.68
N THR A 452 16.62 -31.89 -15.61
CA THR A 452 17.58 -32.40 -14.61
C THR A 452 17.14 -32.05 -13.19
N SER A 453 16.70 -30.82 -12.96
CA SER A 453 16.20 -30.35 -11.67
C SER A 453 14.95 -31.11 -11.24
N ALA A 454 13.99 -31.33 -12.13
CA ALA A 454 12.76 -32.06 -11.83
C ALA A 454 13.03 -33.51 -11.45
N ALA A 455 13.90 -34.19 -12.21
CA ALA A 455 14.29 -35.57 -11.94
C ALA A 455 14.97 -35.67 -10.56
N TRP A 456 15.91 -34.76 -10.26
CA TRP A 456 16.57 -34.72 -8.96
C TRP A 456 15.59 -34.40 -7.83
N TYR A 457 14.72 -33.40 -7.97
CA TYR A 457 13.78 -32.99 -6.93
C TYR A 457 12.88 -34.16 -6.52
N LYS A 458 12.35 -34.91 -7.50
CA LYS A 458 11.56 -36.13 -7.26
C LYS A 458 12.35 -37.24 -6.56
N ALA A 459 13.64 -37.38 -6.88
CA ALA A 459 14.49 -38.44 -6.32
C ALA A 459 15.20 -38.04 -5.01
N SER A 460 15.22 -36.76 -4.65
CA SER A 460 15.97 -36.20 -3.51
C SER A 460 15.52 -36.75 -2.16
N GLY A 461 14.25 -37.16 -2.06
CA GLY A 461 13.59 -37.56 -0.83
C GLY A 461 12.86 -36.43 -0.11
N MET A 462 12.95 -35.16 -0.55
CA MET A 462 12.25 -34.03 0.11
C MET A 462 10.71 -34.19 0.09
N ILE A 463 10.17 -34.80 -0.97
CA ILE A 463 8.76 -35.23 -1.02
C ILE A 463 8.64 -36.51 -0.18
N ASN A 464 7.97 -36.42 0.97
CA ASN A 464 7.80 -37.56 1.85
C ASN A 464 6.70 -38.53 1.37
N SER A 465 6.53 -39.63 2.09
CA SER A 465 5.56 -40.68 1.77
C SER A 465 4.09 -40.23 1.81
N SER A 466 3.80 -39.08 2.43
CA SER A 466 2.46 -38.48 2.46
C SER A 466 2.23 -37.48 1.32
N GLY A 467 3.20 -37.32 0.39
CA GLY A 467 3.12 -36.33 -0.68
C GLY A 467 3.33 -34.89 -0.21
N LEU A 468 3.89 -34.70 0.98
CA LEU A 468 4.23 -33.39 1.53
C LEU A 468 5.72 -33.09 1.36
N VAL A 469 6.06 -31.82 1.17
CA VAL A 469 7.45 -31.37 0.98
C VAL A 469 8.03 -30.92 2.33
N ASN A 470 8.97 -31.70 2.86
CA ASN A 470 9.77 -31.29 4.02
C ASN A 470 10.80 -30.23 3.62
N ASP A 471 11.30 -29.48 4.61
CA ASP A 471 12.14 -28.30 4.39
C ASP A 471 13.43 -28.58 3.59
N GLY A 472 14.00 -29.78 3.65
CA GLY A 472 15.20 -30.08 2.88
C GLY A 472 15.88 -31.40 3.22
N LEU A 473 17.18 -31.43 2.96
CA LEU A 473 18.03 -32.60 3.14
C LEU A 473 18.99 -32.45 4.32
N SER A 474 19.26 -33.55 5.02
CA SER A 474 20.36 -33.65 5.97
C SER A 474 21.71 -33.72 5.25
N SER A 475 22.80 -33.60 5.99
CA SER A 475 24.16 -33.81 5.48
C SER A 475 24.41 -35.23 4.92
N SER A 476 23.57 -36.21 5.28
CA SER A 476 23.60 -37.56 4.73
C SER A 476 22.73 -37.72 3.48
N CYS A 477 22.26 -36.63 2.89
CA CYS A 477 21.39 -36.62 1.70
C CYS A 477 20.08 -37.40 1.88
N ALA A 478 19.54 -37.39 3.10
CA ALA A 478 18.22 -37.94 3.41
C ALA A 478 17.26 -36.80 3.70
N ASN A 479 15.96 -37.04 3.55
CA ASN A 479 14.93 -36.11 4.02
C ASN A 479 15.17 -35.79 5.51
N ASN A 480 15.22 -34.49 5.84
CA ASN A 480 15.50 -34.05 7.21
C ASN A 480 14.30 -34.16 8.16
N GLY A 481 13.11 -34.53 7.67
CA GLY A 481 11.88 -34.64 8.45
C GLY A 481 11.41 -33.32 9.08
N SER A 482 11.99 -32.19 8.68
CA SER A 482 11.71 -30.88 9.26
C SER A 482 10.37 -30.34 8.78
N THR A 483 9.97 -29.17 9.30
CA THR A 483 8.65 -28.57 9.07
C THR A 483 8.23 -28.60 7.61
N VAL A 484 6.99 -28.99 7.37
CA VAL A 484 6.31 -28.84 6.08
C VAL A 484 5.69 -27.44 6.07
N TRP A 485 6.14 -26.60 5.15
CA TRP A 485 5.65 -25.24 4.97
C TRP A 485 4.84 -25.14 3.69
N SER A 486 3.76 -24.35 3.68
CA SER A 486 2.87 -24.31 2.50
C SER A 486 3.59 -23.84 1.23
N TYR A 487 4.51 -22.88 1.32
CA TYR A 487 5.24 -22.37 0.15
C TYR A 487 6.15 -23.40 -0.53
N ASN A 488 6.76 -24.32 0.24
CA ASN A 488 7.56 -25.42 -0.32
C ASN A 488 6.68 -26.36 -1.14
N GLN A 489 5.48 -26.66 -0.61
CA GLN A 489 4.46 -27.44 -1.30
C GLN A 489 4.00 -26.72 -2.59
N GLY A 490 3.70 -25.42 -2.47
CA GLY A 490 3.24 -24.58 -3.56
C GLY A 490 4.24 -24.44 -4.70
N LEU A 491 5.49 -24.13 -4.39
CA LEU A 491 6.58 -24.04 -5.37
C LEU A 491 6.74 -25.34 -6.15
N ALA A 492 6.72 -26.49 -5.46
CA ALA A 492 6.81 -27.80 -6.14
C ALA A 492 5.61 -28.02 -7.07
N ILE A 493 4.38 -27.71 -6.62
CA ILE A 493 3.16 -27.80 -7.45
C ILE A 493 3.31 -26.96 -8.72
N GLY A 494 3.69 -25.69 -8.59
CA GLY A 494 3.84 -24.78 -9.73
C GLY A 494 4.95 -25.23 -10.67
N ALA A 495 6.10 -25.61 -10.13
CA ALA A 495 7.27 -26.00 -10.92
C ALA A 495 7.01 -27.26 -11.78
N PHE A 496 6.34 -28.28 -11.23
CA PHE A 496 5.92 -29.45 -12.01
C PHE A 496 4.80 -29.14 -13.00
N THR A 497 3.89 -28.23 -12.66
CA THR A 497 2.81 -27.77 -13.57
C THR A 497 3.38 -27.08 -14.80
N GLU A 498 4.32 -26.15 -14.60
CA GLU A 498 4.98 -25.43 -15.69
C GLU A 498 5.81 -26.36 -16.58
N LEU A 499 6.56 -27.30 -16.00
CA LEU A 499 7.37 -28.21 -16.79
C LEU A 499 6.49 -29.21 -17.56
N TRP A 500 5.35 -29.62 -17.00
CA TRP A 500 4.35 -30.38 -17.73
C TRP A 500 3.83 -29.62 -18.95
N ARG A 501 3.42 -28.35 -18.81
CA ARG A 501 2.97 -27.51 -19.94
C ARG A 501 4.02 -27.42 -21.03
N THR A 502 5.29 -27.36 -20.64
CA THR A 502 6.43 -27.25 -21.54
C THR A 502 6.73 -28.54 -22.30
N THR A 503 6.61 -29.70 -21.63
CA THR A 503 7.11 -30.98 -22.17
C THR A 503 6.02 -31.94 -22.63
N GLY A 504 4.78 -31.77 -22.16
CA GLY A 504 3.68 -32.71 -22.34
C GLY A 504 3.79 -34.00 -21.51
N ASP A 505 4.81 -34.16 -20.66
CA ASP A 505 4.99 -35.38 -19.85
C ASP A 505 3.97 -35.47 -18.70
N SER A 506 2.98 -36.35 -18.86
CA SER A 506 1.88 -36.54 -17.92
C SER A 506 2.33 -37.01 -16.53
N SER A 507 3.54 -37.56 -16.37
CA SER A 507 4.08 -37.95 -15.07
C SER A 507 4.40 -36.73 -14.19
N LEU A 508 4.71 -35.58 -14.81
CA LEU A 508 4.93 -34.31 -14.11
C LEU A 508 3.60 -33.75 -13.60
N LEU A 509 2.55 -33.73 -14.43
CA LEU A 509 1.21 -33.33 -13.98
C LEU A 509 0.68 -34.25 -12.87
N THR A 510 0.94 -35.55 -12.97
CA THR A 510 0.58 -36.51 -11.92
C THR A 510 1.27 -36.14 -10.60
N THR A 511 2.55 -35.77 -10.66
CA THR A 511 3.31 -35.31 -9.48
C THR A 511 2.69 -34.04 -8.89
N ALA A 512 2.38 -33.05 -9.72
CA ALA A 512 1.73 -31.81 -9.29
C ALA A 512 0.38 -32.06 -8.61
N ARG A 513 -0.46 -32.95 -9.16
CA ARG A 513 -1.75 -33.34 -8.56
C ARG A 513 -1.58 -34.07 -7.24
N THR A 514 -0.65 -35.00 -7.12
CA THR A 514 -0.37 -35.69 -5.85
C THR A 514 0.05 -34.71 -4.76
N LEU A 515 0.92 -33.75 -5.09
CA LEU A 515 1.32 -32.69 -4.15
C LEU A 515 0.13 -31.80 -3.76
N ALA A 516 -0.73 -31.43 -4.72
CA ALA A 516 -1.91 -30.60 -4.48
C ALA A 516 -2.96 -31.32 -3.61
N ASP A 517 -3.26 -32.58 -3.92
CA ASP A 517 -4.20 -33.41 -3.16
C ASP A 517 -3.72 -33.62 -1.72
N ALA A 518 -2.41 -33.87 -1.52
CA ALA A 518 -1.81 -33.96 -0.20
C ALA A 518 -1.94 -32.65 0.60
N ALA A 519 -1.73 -31.50 -0.05
CA ALA A 519 -1.81 -30.19 0.60
C ALA A 519 -3.21 -29.88 1.15
N ILE A 520 -4.25 -30.14 0.36
CA ILE A 520 -5.64 -29.81 0.72
C ILE A 520 -6.30 -30.84 1.63
N SER A 521 -5.72 -32.03 1.78
CA SER A 521 -6.26 -33.12 2.61
C SER A 521 -5.48 -33.35 3.91
N SER A 522 -4.19 -32.98 3.95
CA SER A 522 -3.37 -33.18 5.15
C SER A 522 -3.72 -32.16 6.24
N PRO A 523 -3.90 -32.61 7.50
CA PRO A 523 -4.08 -31.71 8.64
C PRO A 523 -2.84 -30.87 8.94
N THR A 524 -1.68 -31.18 8.34
CA THR A 524 -0.45 -30.39 8.48
C THR A 524 -0.55 -29.03 7.78
N LEU A 525 -1.23 -28.98 6.63
CA LEU A 525 -1.36 -27.75 5.83
C LEU A 525 -2.80 -27.24 5.75
N THR A 526 -3.79 -28.07 6.06
CA THR A 526 -5.21 -27.68 6.00
C THR A 526 -5.94 -28.04 7.28
N SER A 527 -6.51 -27.02 7.96
CA SER A 527 -7.35 -27.20 9.14
C SER A 527 -8.74 -26.61 8.91
N GLY A 528 -9.79 -27.40 9.10
CA GLY A 528 -11.17 -26.95 8.84
C GLY A 528 -11.43 -26.51 7.38
N GLY A 529 -10.63 -27.02 6.43
CA GLY A 529 -10.65 -26.59 5.03
C GLY A 529 -9.96 -25.25 4.75
N VAL A 530 -9.23 -24.71 5.72
CA VAL A 530 -8.46 -23.46 5.61
C VAL A 530 -6.96 -23.78 5.63
N LEU A 531 -6.21 -23.15 4.74
CA LEU A 531 -4.76 -23.27 4.66
C LEU A 531 -4.12 -22.70 5.94
N THR A 532 -3.19 -23.45 6.52
CA THR A 532 -2.57 -23.13 7.81
C THR A 532 -1.07 -23.41 7.76
N GLU A 533 -0.29 -22.65 8.53
CA GLU A 533 1.11 -22.92 8.81
C GLU A 533 1.28 -23.59 10.17
N SER A 534 2.44 -24.21 10.42
CA SER A 534 2.72 -24.79 11.75
C SER A 534 2.78 -23.74 12.87
N CYS A 535 2.99 -22.47 12.51
CA CYS A 535 3.02 -21.33 13.43
C CYS A 535 1.63 -20.65 13.61
N ASP A 536 0.59 -21.07 12.87
CA ASP A 536 -0.80 -20.57 12.97
C ASP A 536 -1.53 -21.07 14.24
N VAL A 537 -0.77 -21.23 15.32
CA VAL A 537 -1.30 -21.58 16.63
C VAL A 537 -2.01 -20.37 17.26
N GLY A 538 -2.73 -20.58 18.36
CA GLY A 538 -3.43 -19.52 19.11
C GLY A 538 -2.51 -18.49 19.78
N SER A 539 -1.36 -18.18 19.19
CA SER A 539 -0.37 -17.19 19.61
C SER A 539 0.23 -16.50 18.37
N ALA A 540 0.77 -15.30 18.55
CA ALA A 540 1.42 -14.53 17.49
C ALA A 540 2.85 -15.08 17.21
N SER A 541 2.94 -16.33 16.75
CA SER A 541 4.21 -17.06 16.67
C SER A 541 4.85 -17.12 15.29
N CYS A 542 4.12 -16.71 14.24
CA CYS A 542 4.69 -16.66 12.90
C CYS A 542 5.69 -15.51 12.78
N ASP A 543 6.88 -15.81 12.27
CA ASP A 543 7.88 -14.80 11.96
C ASP A 543 7.53 -14.02 10.68
N ASP A 544 8.37 -13.05 10.33
CA ASP A 544 8.16 -12.21 9.15
C ASP A 544 8.19 -12.97 7.81
N ASN A 545 8.88 -14.10 7.75
CA ASN A 545 8.97 -14.91 6.54
C ASN A 545 7.71 -15.76 6.37
N GLN A 546 7.33 -16.44 7.46
CA GLN A 546 6.24 -17.42 7.50
C GLN A 546 4.90 -16.80 7.09
N LYS A 547 4.70 -15.51 7.38
CA LYS A 547 3.49 -14.77 7.02
C LYS A 547 3.16 -14.71 5.53
N GLN A 548 4.13 -14.95 4.63
CA GLN A 548 3.91 -14.93 3.18
C GLN A 548 3.70 -16.29 2.54
N PHE A 549 3.96 -17.37 3.28
CA PHE A 549 4.06 -18.70 2.68
C PHE A 549 2.75 -19.13 2.01
N LYS A 550 1.63 -18.85 2.66
CA LYS A 550 0.30 -19.15 2.14
C LYS A 550 -0.03 -18.46 0.82
N GLY A 551 0.33 -17.19 0.65
CA GLY A 551 0.15 -16.47 -0.62
C GLY A 551 0.91 -17.11 -1.77
N ILE A 552 2.16 -17.50 -1.53
CA ILE A 552 3.01 -18.22 -2.50
C ILE A 552 2.39 -19.57 -2.87
N PHE A 553 1.87 -20.30 -1.89
CA PHE A 553 1.11 -21.52 -2.14
C PHE A 553 -0.10 -21.26 -3.03
N MET A 554 -0.93 -20.28 -2.67
CA MET A 554 -2.19 -19.98 -3.36
C MET A 554 -1.98 -19.62 -4.82
N ARG A 555 -0.94 -18.83 -5.14
CA ARG A 555 -0.57 -18.51 -6.52
C ARG A 555 -0.32 -19.76 -7.36
N ASN A 556 0.56 -20.65 -6.91
CA ASN A 556 0.94 -21.85 -7.66
C ASN A 556 -0.20 -22.89 -7.72
N PHE A 557 -0.99 -22.99 -6.65
CA PHE A 557 -2.15 -23.87 -6.58
C PHE A 557 -3.27 -23.42 -7.53
N ALA A 558 -3.51 -22.10 -7.62
CA ALA A 558 -4.46 -21.52 -8.57
C ALA A 558 -4.06 -21.78 -10.02
N ASP A 559 -2.77 -21.70 -10.34
CA ASP A 559 -2.28 -22.02 -11.67
C ASP A 559 -2.55 -23.49 -12.06
N LEU A 560 -2.30 -24.44 -11.15
CA LEU A 560 -2.68 -25.85 -11.36
C LEU A 560 -4.20 -26.02 -11.50
N ALA A 561 -5.00 -25.36 -10.66
CA ALA A 561 -6.46 -25.41 -10.72
C ALA A 561 -6.99 -24.92 -12.09
N LYS A 562 -6.38 -23.86 -12.63
CA LYS A 562 -6.66 -23.36 -13.98
C LYS A 562 -6.23 -24.35 -15.06
N ALA A 563 -5.01 -24.88 -14.97
CA ALA A 563 -4.46 -25.84 -15.94
C ALA A 563 -5.30 -27.12 -16.06
N THR A 564 -5.88 -27.56 -14.95
CA THR A 564 -6.61 -28.83 -14.87
C THR A 564 -8.12 -28.70 -14.96
N GLY A 565 -8.67 -27.51 -14.76
CA GLY A 565 -10.12 -27.30 -14.64
C GLY A 565 -10.74 -27.97 -13.40
N SER A 566 -9.94 -28.34 -12.40
CA SER A 566 -10.39 -29.08 -11.22
C SER A 566 -11.37 -28.25 -10.38
N SER A 567 -12.63 -28.72 -10.27
CA SER A 567 -13.64 -28.10 -9.41
C SER A 567 -13.29 -28.20 -7.93
N THR A 568 -12.65 -29.28 -7.50
CA THR A 568 -12.16 -29.47 -6.12
C THR A 568 -11.14 -28.40 -5.75
N TYR A 569 -10.17 -28.13 -6.62
CA TYR A 569 -9.14 -27.12 -6.36
C TYR A 569 -9.74 -25.71 -6.35
N ARG A 570 -10.64 -25.40 -7.30
CA ARG A 570 -11.36 -24.12 -7.30
C ARG A 570 -12.20 -23.92 -6.05
N ALA A 571 -12.87 -24.96 -5.56
CA ALA A 571 -13.64 -24.90 -4.30
C ALA A 571 -12.75 -24.64 -3.09
N TYR A 572 -11.56 -25.23 -3.03
CA TYR A 572 -10.59 -24.95 -1.97
C TYR A 572 -10.11 -23.50 -2.01
N ILE A 573 -9.82 -22.96 -3.20
CA ILE A 573 -9.42 -21.56 -3.39
C ILE A 573 -10.53 -20.60 -2.93
N GLN A 574 -11.77 -20.86 -3.39
CA GLN A 574 -12.93 -20.06 -3.00
C GLN A 574 -13.13 -20.06 -1.50
N LYS A 575 -12.94 -21.22 -0.84
CA LYS A 575 -13.01 -21.33 0.61
C LYS A 575 -12.04 -20.37 1.31
N GLN A 576 -10.78 -20.29 0.87
CA GLN A 576 -9.79 -19.38 1.47
C GLN A 576 -10.23 -17.92 1.36
N ALA A 577 -10.67 -17.51 0.17
CA ALA A 577 -11.13 -16.14 -0.08
C ALA A 577 -12.39 -15.78 0.73
N ASP A 578 -13.30 -16.73 0.93
CA ASP A 578 -14.51 -16.52 1.75
C ASP A 578 -14.20 -16.42 3.24
N THR A 579 -13.29 -17.25 3.77
CA THR A 579 -12.93 -17.18 5.21
C THR A 579 -12.18 -15.90 5.53
N LEU A 580 -11.20 -15.53 4.70
CA LEU A 580 -10.48 -14.26 4.79
C LEU A 580 -11.45 -13.08 4.89
N TRP A 581 -12.40 -13.02 3.96
CA TRP A 581 -13.31 -11.88 3.86
C TRP A 581 -14.31 -11.78 5.02
N ALA A 582 -14.79 -12.93 5.49
CA ALA A 582 -15.84 -13.02 6.50
C ALA A 582 -15.30 -12.98 7.94
N SER A 583 -14.07 -13.45 8.17
CA SER A 583 -13.57 -13.73 9.52
C SER A 583 -12.24 -13.05 9.85
N ASP A 584 -11.46 -12.60 8.87
CA ASP A 584 -10.10 -12.07 9.08
C ASP A 584 -9.91 -10.63 8.57
N ARG A 585 -10.99 -9.86 8.43
CA ARG A 585 -10.95 -8.53 7.80
C ARG A 585 -11.39 -7.42 8.77
N SER A 586 -10.58 -6.37 8.87
CA SER A 586 -10.96 -5.13 9.59
C SER A 586 -11.81 -4.18 8.74
N THR A 587 -12.38 -3.12 9.34
CA THR A 587 -13.11 -2.06 8.59
C THR A 587 -12.22 -1.28 7.62
N LEU A 588 -10.90 -1.35 7.80
CA LEU A 588 -9.91 -0.77 6.90
C LEU A 588 -9.33 -1.79 5.92
N ASN A 589 -9.91 -3.00 5.84
CA ASN A 589 -9.48 -4.10 4.98
C ASN A 589 -8.06 -4.61 5.28
N ALA A 590 -7.61 -4.47 6.54
CA ALA A 590 -6.43 -5.17 7.01
C ALA A 590 -6.76 -6.67 7.15
N LEU A 591 -5.88 -7.53 6.65
CA LEU A 591 -6.02 -8.99 6.59
C LEU A 591 -4.85 -9.65 7.31
N GLY A 592 -5.16 -10.56 8.22
CA GLY A 592 -4.19 -11.18 9.11
C GLY A 592 -3.55 -12.46 8.58
N GLU A 593 -2.73 -13.05 9.44
CA GLU A 593 -2.07 -14.32 9.19
C GLU A 593 -3.08 -15.48 9.24
N ARG A 594 -3.91 -15.55 10.28
CA ARG A 594 -4.83 -16.65 10.53
C ARG A 594 -6.15 -16.46 9.77
N TRP A 595 -6.21 -16.96 8.54
CA TRP A 595 -7.38 -16.83 7.63
C TRP A 595 -8.68 -17.41 8.19
N ALA A 596 -8.62 -18.27 9.21
CA ALA A 596 -9.78 -18.74 9.96
C ALA A 596 -10.39 -17.67 10.91
N GLY A 597 -9.79 -16.48 11.03
CA GLY A 597 -10.29 -15.37 11.85
C GLY A 597 -10.09 -15.55 13.35
N THR A 598 -9.08 -16.32 13.74
CA THR A 598 -8.85 -16.67 15.15
C THR A 598 -7.86 -15.71 15.80
N SER A 599 -8.15 -15.29 17.04
CA SER A 599 -7.31 -14.34 17.80
C SER A 599 -6.31 -15.05 18.73
N PRO A 600 -5.16 -14.44 19.06
CA PRO A 600 -4.60 -13.24 18.42
C PRO A 600 -4.28 -13.53 16.94
N ASN A 601 -4.40 -12.50 16.10
CA ASN A 601 -4.03 -12.58 14.70
C ASN A 601 -3.02 -11.49 14.37
N GLN A 602 -1.87 -11.89 13.82
CA GLN A 602 -0.84 -10.96 13.39
C GLN A 602 -1.29 -10.26 12.11
N THR A 603 -0.96 -8.98 11.96
CA THR A 603 -1.30 -8.20 10.78
C THR A 603 -0.16 -7.26 10.45
N ASP A 604 0.36 -7.37 9.23
CA ASP A 604 1.32 -6.44 8.64
C ASP A 604 1.22 -6.54 7.10
N TRP A 605 2.13 -5.88 6.38
CA TRP A 605 2.09 -5.91 4.91
C TRP A 605 2.38 -7.30 4.32
N ARG A 606 3.04 -8.21 5.06
CA ARG A 606 3.33 -9.58 4.60
C ARG A 606 2.07 -10.43 4.66
N THR A 607 1.31 -10.35 5.76
CA THR A 607 0.02 -11.03 5.86
C THR A 607 -0.96 -10.49 4.83
N GLN A 608 -0.95 -9.16 4.61
CA GLN A 608 -1.75 -8.50 3.59
C GLN A 608 -1.42 -8.99 2.17
N ALA A 609 -0.14 -9.11 1.82
CA ALA A 609 0.32 -9.62 0.53
C ALA A 609 -0.04 -11.10 0.33
N SER A 610 0.05 -11.89 1.40
CA SER A 610 -0.35 -13.30 1.43
C SER A 610 -1.83 -13.48 1.13
N ALA A 611 -2.68 -12.70 1.83
CA ALA A 611 -4.12 -12.70 1.62
C ALA A 611 -4.53 -12.17 0.24
N LEU A 612 -3.81 -11.16 -0.29
CA LEU A 612 -4.02 -10.68 -1.67
C LEU A 612 -3.85 -11.82 -2.68
N GLY A 613 -2.86 -12.69 -2.50
CA GLY A 613 -2.66 -13.87 -3.35
C GLY A 613 -3.88 -14.80 -3.37
N ALA A 614 -4.46 -15.10 -2.21
CA ALA A 614 -5.66 -15.94 -2.11
C ALA A 614 -6.91 -15.30 -2.73
N LEU A 615 -7.11 -14.00 -2.47
CA LEU A 615 -8.25 -13.26 -3.02
C LEU A 615 -8.15 -13.11 -4.55
N THR A 616 -6.95 -12.86 -5.06
CA THR A 616 -6.69 -12.81 -6.51
C THR A 616 -6.88 -14.17 -7.16
N ALA A 617 -6.38 -15.24 -6.54
CA ALA A 617 -6.58 -16.61 -7.00
C ALA A 617 -8.06 -17.01 -7.15
N ALA A 618 -8.94 -16.50 -6.27
CA ALA A 618 -10.37 -16.78 -6.36
C ALA A 618 -11.10 -15.93 -7.43
N ALA A 619 -10.52 -14.80 -7.83
CA ALA A 619 -11.10 -13.90 -8.82
C ALA A 619 -10.76 -14.27 -10.27
N GLY A 620 -9.64 -14.97 -10.51
CA GLY A 620 -9.21 -15.46 -11.83
C GLY A 620 -9.71 -16.85 -12.17
#